data_AF-A0A5S4YTN7-F1
#
_entry.id   AF-A0A5S4YTN7-F1
#
_cell.length_a   1.000
_cell.length_b   1.000
_cell.length_c   1.000
_cell.angle_alpha   90.00
_cell.angle_beta   90.00
_cell.angle_gamma   90.00
#
_symmetry.space_group_name_H-M   'P 1'
#
loop_
_entity.id
_entity.type
_entity.pdbx_description
1 polymer ?
#
loop_
_entity_poly.entity_id
_entity_poly.type
_entity_poly.pdbx_seq_one_letter_code
_entity_poly.pdbx_strand_id
1 'polypeptide(L)'
;MVGPLDPQSGPTTIPKRYSMKTSVLAALLLAAAILPATAQSGPTPQEQMTCRGDASKFCAEHIGKPPQMNACLRENKTKLSDGCRKVVESHGG
;
A
#
# COMPACT_ATOMS: atom_id res chain seq x y z
N MET A 1 18.70 12.39 11.12
CA MET A 1 17.90 12.13 12.33
C MET A 1 16.92 13.27 12.48
N VAL A 2 15.64 12.93 12.41
CA VAL A 2 14.40 13.71 12.59
C VAL A 2 14.55 15.20 12.91
N GLY A 3 14.19 16.05 11.95
CA GLY A 3 13.99 17.48 12.18
C GLY A 3 12.58 17.73 12.72
N PRO A 4 12.42 18.52 13.79
CA PRO A 4 11.12 19.00 14.28
C PRO A 4 10.70 20.31 13.59
N LEU A 5 9.42 20.67 13.79
CA LEU A 5 8.78 22.00 13.64
C LEU A 5 8.06 22.30 12.30
N ASP A 6 6.79 21.86 12.26
CA ASP A 6 5.59 22.73 12.23
C ASP A 6 5.64 24.04 11.42
N PRO A 7 4.86 24.17 10.32
CA PRO A 7 4.48 25.45 9.76
C PRO A 7 3.06 25.85 10.18
N GLN A 8 2.82 26.11 11.47
CA GLN A 8 1.72 26.96 11.91
C GLN A 8 2.19 28.42 11.97
N SER A 9 1.87 29.20 10.94
CA SER A 9 1.95 30.66 11.00
C SER A 9 0.77 31.26 10.22
N GLY A 10 -0.32 31.54 10.95
CA GLY A 10 -1.31 32.53 10.55
C GLY A 10 -2.78 32.08 10.62
N PRO A 11 -3.58 32.60 11.57
CA PRO A 11 -5.01 32.80 11.36
C PRO A 11 -5.21 34.10 10.56
N THR A 12 -6.10 34.12 9.56
CA THR A 12 -7.12 35.17 9.28
C THR A 12 -7.62 35.06 7.84
N THR A 13 -8.77 34.40 7.69
CA THR A 13 -9.93 34.74 6.86
C THR A 13 -9.73 35.84 5.79
N ILE A 14 -9.71 35.44 4.51
CA ILE A 14 -10.02 36.36 3.40
C ILE A 14 -11.53 36.29 3.16
N PRO A 15 -12.32 37.36 3.40
CA PRO A 15 -13.73 37.36 3.03
C PRO A 15 -13.85 37.46 1.51
N LYS A 16 -14.07 36.31 0.87
CA LYS A 16 -14.42 36.22 -0.55
C LYS A 16 -15.75 36.95 -0.75
N ARG A 17 -15.72 38.12 -1.40
CA ARG A 17 -16.93 38.85 -1.81
C ARG A 17 -17.73 37.95 -2.75
N TYR A 18 -18.67 37.24 -2.16
CA TYR A 18 -19.46 36.21 -2.81
C TYR A 18 -20.59 36.89 -3.58
N SER A 19 -20.46 36.99 -4.91
CA SER A 19 -21.53 37.49 -5.76
C SER A 19 -22.59 36.39 -5.91
N MET A 20 -23.67 36.61 -5.17
CA MET A 20 -24.94 35.89 -5.06
C MET A 20 -25.56 35.62 -6.44
N LYS A 21 -25.21 34.53 -7.12
CA LYS A 21 -25.96 34.03 -8.29
C LYS A 21 -25.64 32.58 -8.67
N THR A 22 -24.47 32.06 -8.30
CA THR A 22 -24.01 30.73 -8.73
C THR A 22 -24.12 29.65 -7.64
N SER A 23 -24.70 29.97 -6.48
CA SER A 23 -24.64 29.11 -5.28
C SER A 23 -25.53 27.87 -5.34
N VAL A 24 -26.68 27.93 -6.01
CA VAL A 24 -27.70 26.88 -5.86
C VAL A 24 -27.35 25.59 -6.62
N LEU A 25 -26.59 25.70 -7.72
CA LEU A 25 -26.29 24.55 -8.58
C LEU A 25 -25.05 23.74 -8.15
N ALA A 26 -24.16 24.32 -7.34
CA ALA A 26 -22.87 23.70 -7.02
C ALA A 26 -22.91 22.77 -5.79
N ALA A 27 -23.98 22.83 -4.98
CA ALA A 27 -24.04 22.09 -3.71
C ALA A 27 -24.33 20.59 -3.86
N LEU A 28 -24.84 20.13 -5.01
CA LEU A 28 -25.29 18.74 -5.20
C LEU A 28 -24.22 17.80 -5.78
N LEU A 29 -23.06 18.31 -6.22
CA LEU A 29 -22.08 17.52 -6.97
C LEU A 29 -20.82 17.06 -6.18
N LEU A 30 -20.66 17.43 -4.90
CA LEU A 30 -19.38 17.22 -4.19
C LEU A 30 -19.34 16.03 -3.20
N ALA A 31 -20.36 15.17 -3.14
CA ALA A 31 -20.44 14.13 -2.10
C ALA A 31 -19.91 12.73 -2.48
N ALA A 32 -19.25 12.55 -3.64
CA ALA A 32 -18.89 11.23 -4.13
C ALA A 32 -17.41 11.07 -4.51
N ALA A 33 -16.46 11.26 -3.58
CA ALA A 33 -15.07 10.85 -3.83
C ALA A 33 -14.22 10.77 -2.54
N ILE A 34 -14.51 9.83 -1.64
CA ILE A 34 -13.50 9.42 -0.64
C ILE A 34 -13.54 7.90 -0.50
N LEU A 35 -13.05 7.21 -1.53
CA LEU A 35 -12.68 5.79 -1.39
C LEU A 35 -11.20 5.75 -0.97
N PRO A 36 -10.85 5.18 0.20
CA PRO A 36 -9.47 4.93 0.54
C PRO A 36 -8.93 3.85 -0.41
N ALA A 37 -8.09 4.24 -1.36
CA ALA A 37 -7.37 3.31 -2.21
C ALA A 37 -6.24 2.65 -1.39
N THR A 38 -6.50 1.50 -0.77
CA THR A 38 -5.46 0.70 -0.12
C THR A 38 -4.74 -0.14 -1.17
N ALA A 39 -3.77 0.46 -1.86
CA ALA A 39 -2.87 -0.25 -2.78
C ALA A 39 -1.68 -0.84 -2.00
N GLN A 40 -1.90 -1.94 -1.28
CA GLN A 40 -0.81 -2.81 -0.80
C GLN A 40 -0.86 -4.12 -1.56
N SER A 41 -0.37 -4.11 -2.80
CA SER A 41 -0.39 -5.26 -3.70
C SER A 41 0.76 -6.25 -3.48
N GLY A 42 1.29 -6.35 -2.25
CA GLY A 42 2.45 -7.19 -1.97
C GLY A 42 2.41 -7.87 -0.61
N PRO A 43 3.18 -8.96 -0.42
CA PRO A 43 3.23 -9.71 0.84
C PRO A 43 3.66 -8.84 2.02
N THR A 44 2.90 -8.93 3.10
CA THR A 44 3.20 -8.31 4.38
C THR A 44 4.52 -8.85 4.94
N PRO A 45 5.19 -8.12 5.85
CA PRO A 45 6.40 -8.60 6.51
C PRO A 45 6.20 -9.94 7.24
N GLN A 46 5.00 -10.17 7.77
CA GLN A 46 4.66 -11.42 8.44
C GLN A 46 4.61 -12.60 7.46
N GLU A 47 3.97 -12.41 6.31
CA GLU A 47 3.92 -13.38 5.21
C GLU A 47 5.33 -13.70 4.66
N GLN A 48 6.17 -12.67 4.50
CA GLN A 48 7.57 -12.85 4.10
C GLN A 48 8.35 -13.68 5.12
N MET A 49 8.06 -13.51 6.41
CA MET A 49 8.71 -14.26 7.48
C MET A 49 8.29 -15.74 7.47
N THR A 50 7.01 -16.03 7.17
CA THR A 50 6.52 -17.40 6.94
C THR A 50 7.30 -18.07 5.80
N CYS A 51 7.59 -17.33 4.73
CA CYS A 51 8.31 -17.84 3.58
C CYS A 51 9.84 -17.83 3.74
N ARG A 52 10.40 -17.24 4.79
CA ARG A 52 11.85 -17.00 4.91
C ARG A 52 12.69 -18.29 4.85
N GLY A 53 12.20 -19.36 5.47
CA GLY A 53 12.87 -20.68 5.43
C GLY A 53 12.93 -21.24 4.02
N ASP A 54 11.79 -21.31 3.33
CA ASP A 54 11.71 -21.80 1.96
C ASP A 54 12.47 -20.89 0.97
N ALA A 55 12.33 -19.57 1.13
CA ALA A 55 13.04 -18.56 0.37
C ALA A 55 14.56 -18.76 0.46
N SER A 56 15.09 -19.02 1.66
CA SER A 56 16.52 -19.27 1.84
C SER A 56 16.99 -20.58 1.20
N LYS A 57 16.11 -21.56 1.06
CA LYS A 57 16.43 -22.90 0.54
C LYS A 57 16.32 -22.98 -0.97
N PHE A 58 15.29 -22.37 -1.55
CA PHE A 58 14.96 -22.46 -2.97
C PHE A 58 15.30 -21.18 -3.75
N CYS A 59 15.35 -20.02 -3.09
CA CYS A 59 15.43 -18.71 -3.72
C CYS A 59 16.56 -17.83 -3.14
N ALA A 60 17.64 -18.43 -2.62
CA ALA A 60 18.72 -17.73 -1.93
C ALA A 60 19.38 -16.60 -2.76
N GLU A 61 19.43 -16.77 -4.09
CA GLU A 61 19.98 -15.77 -5.02
C GLU A 61 19.19 -14.45 -5.05
N HIS A 62 17.93 -14.49 -4.59
CA HIS A 62 17.00 -13.36 -4.59
C HIS A 62 16.83 -12.72 -3.21
N ILE A 63 17.72 -13.00 -2.25
CA ILE A 63 17.69 -12.34 -0.94
C ILE A 63 17.91 -10.83 -1.09
N GLY A 64 17.08 -10.02 -0.43
CA GLY A 64 17.09 -8.55 -0.54
C GLY A 64 16.38 -8.01 -1.77
N LYS A 65 15.80 -8.89 -2.59
CA LYS A 65 15.17 -8.61 -3.88
C LYS A 65 13.69 -9.04 -3.84
N PRO A 66 12.81 -8.32 -3.11
CA PRO A 66 11.42 -8.74 -2.86
C PRO A 66 10.62 -9.14 -4.11
N PRO A 67 10.63 -8.38 -5.24
CA PRO A 67 9.87 -8.79 -6.41
C PRO A 67 10.40 -10.08 -7.05
N GLN A 68 11.72 -10.27 -7.11
CA GLN A 68 12.31 -11.50 -7.66
C GLN A 68 12.12 -12.69 -6.71
N MET A 69 12.22 -12.46 -5.40
CA MET A 69 11.94 -13.45 -4.38
C MET A 69 10.50 -13.98 -4.51
N ASN A 70 9.53 -13.08 -4.63
CA ASN A 70 8.14 -13.46 -4.80
C ASN A 70 7.92 -14.26 -6.08
N ALA A 71 8.54 -13.87 -7.20
CA ALA A 71 8.48 -14.64 -8.44
C ALA A 71 9.05 -16.06 -8.27
N CYS A 72 10.24 -16.18 -7.65
CA CYS A 72 10.87 -17.48 -7.41
C CYS A 72 10.04 -18.38 -6.48
N LEU A 73 9.39 -17.81 -5.46
CA LEU A 73 8.48 -18.55 -4.58
C LEU A 73 7.26 -19.06 -5.34
N ARG A 74 6.67 -18.26 -6.23
CA ARG A 74 5.56 -18.67 -7.11
C ARG A 74 5.95 -19.84 -8.01
N GLU A 75 7.13 -19.78 -8.63
CA GLU A 75 7.65 -20.87 -9.46
C GLU A 75 7.91 -22.16 -8.67
N ASN A 76 8.33 -22.04 -7.41
CA ASN A 76 8.63 -23.18 -6.55
C ASN A 76 7.47 -23.58 -5.64
N LYS A 77 6.23 -23.10 -5.86
CA LYS A 77 5.09 -23.30 -4.96
C LYS A 77 4.86 -24.75 -4.51
N THR A 78 5.13 -25.72 -5.37
CA THR A 78 4.95 -27.15 -5.07
C THR A 78 6.00 -27.70 -4.10
N LYS A 79 7.15 -27.03 -3.97
CA LYS A 79 8.27 -27.39 -3.08
C LYS A 79 8.26 -26.63 -1.76
N LEU A 80 7.46 -25.57 -1.66
CA LEU A 80 7.35 -24.76 -0.43
C LEU A 80 6.70 -25.54 0.71
N SER A 81 6.84 -25.02 1.92
CA SER A 81 6.09 -25.44 3.09
C SER A 81 4.63 -24.99 2.98
N ASP A 82 3.68 -25.68 3.63
CA ASP A 82 2.25 -25.35 3.52
C ASP A 82 1.92 -23.91 3.94
N GLY A 83 2.64 -23.37 4.94
CA GLY A 83 2.48 -21.99 5.36
C GLY A 83 2.85 -21.00 4.26
N CYS A 84 4.01 -21.17 3.63
CA CYS A 84 4.44 -20.28 2.55
C CYS A 84 3.62 -20.49 1.27
N ARG A 85 3.15 -21.71 1.00
CA ARG A 85 2.23 -21.99 -0.10
C ARG A 85 0.96 -21.15 -0.02
N LYS A 86 0.33 -21.11 1.16
CA LYS A 86 -0.88 -20.31 1.40
C LYS A 86 -0.65 -18.82 1.17
N VAL A 87 0.53 -18.31 1.56
CA VAL A 87 0.93 -16.92 1.29
C VAL A 87 1.05 -16.68 -0.21
N VAL A 88 1.73 -17.57 -0.93
CA VAL A 88 1.88 -17.43 -2.38
C VAL A 88 0.51 -17.47 -3.07
N GLU A 89 -0.37 -18.36 -2.65
CA GLU A 89 -1.75 -18.49 -3.16
C GLU A 89 -2.61 -17.25 -2.84
N SER A 90 -2.49 -16.66 -1.65
CA SER A 90 -3.24 -15.43 -1.31
C SER A 90 -2.79 -14.22 -2.14
N HIS A 91 -1.56 -14.24 -2.66
CA HIS A 91 -0.97 -13.20 -3.51
C HIS A 91 -1.01 -13.52 -5.01
N GLY A 92 -1.80 -14.50 -5.44
CA GLY A 92 -2.07 -14.76 -6.85
C GLY A 92 -1.28 -15.91 -7.49
N GLY A 93 -0.64 -16.76 -6.68
CA GLY A 93 -0.18 -18.09 -7.09
C GLY A 93 1.10 -18.12 -7.89
#